data_AF-A0A073IQ07-F1
#
_entry.id   AF-A0A073IQ07-F1
#
_cell.length_a   1.000
_cell.length_b   1.000
_cell.length_c   1.000
_cell.angle_alpha   90.00
_cell.angle_beta   90.00
_cell.angle_gamma   90.00
#
_symmetry.space_group_name_H-M   'P 1'
#
loop_
_entity.id
_entity.type
_entity.pdbx_description
1 polymer ?
#
loop_
_entity_poly.entity_id
_entity_poly.type
_entity_poly.pdbx_seq_one_letter_code
_entity_poly.pdbx_strand_id
1 'polypeptide(L)'
;MHNMLRKDCKAKGFTLVELLIVIVIIGILAGMMMLSTGSATDKAEATKIVSNLRGIKAACLMYYAENRAWPVSSDKTVLDKYLDQKISGMNSYGIDINNGDIFARYSDAAVMTTGVKNKLKNMASESGLKASAAVSADDYSNGTAVYMPIKK
;
A
#
# COMPACT_ATOMS: atom_id res chain seq x y z
N MET A 1 60.22 -52.33 1.66
CA MET A 1 59.91 -51.12 0.86
C MET A 1 58.53 -50.60 1.25
N HIS A 2 58.44 -49.53 2.04
CA HIS A 2 57.36 -48.54 1.91
C HIS A 2 57.64 -47.36 2.84
N ASN A 3 58.09 -46.24 2.26
CA ASN A 3 58.16 -44.96 2.96
C ASN A 3 56.88 -44.19 2.57
N MET A 4 56.03 -43.93 3.55
CA MET A 4 54.72 -43.29 3.35
C MET A 4 54.88 -41.79 3.58
N LEU A 5 55.00 -41.02 2.49
CA LEU A 5 55.10 -39.56 2.53
C LEU A 5 53.75 -38.97 2.96
N ARG A 6 53.66 -38.52 4.21
CA ARG A 6 52.52 -37.74 4.70
C ARG A 6 52.58 -36.34 4.11
N LYS A 7 51.54 -35.98 3.35
CA LYS A 7 51.38 -34.66 2.74
C LYS A 7 50.68 -33.75 3.76
N ASP A 8 51.44 -32.89 4.43
CA ASP A 8 50.88 -31.91 5.37
C ASP A 8 49.99 -30.92 4.61
N CYS A 9 48.68 -31.03 4.82
CA CYS A 9 47.71 -30.07 4.31
C CYS A 9 47.75 -28.86 5.25
N LYS A 10 48.48 -27.81 4.88
CA LYS A 10 48.48 -26.55 5.63
C LYS A 10 47.06 -25.99 5.68
N ALA A 11 46.45 -26.02 6.85
CA ALA A 11 45.20 -25.32 7.12
C ALA A 11 45.45 -23.82 6.94
N LYS A 12 44.90 -23.23 5.87
CA LYS A 12 44.90 -21.78 5.67
C LYS A 12 43.90 -21.18 6.64
N GLY A 13 44.37 -20.43 7.64
CA GLY A 13 43.53 -19.64 8.52
C GLY A 13 43.01 -18.39 7.81
N PHE A 14 41.83 -17.93 8.23
CA PHE A 14 41.29 -16.62 7.81
C PHE A 14 42.19 -15.50 8.32
N THR A 15 42.53 -14.54 7.47
CA THR A 15 43.26 -13.35 7.91
C THR A 15 42.30 -12.38 8.62
N LEU A 16 42.81 -11.63 9.60
CA LEU A 16 42.03 -10.59 10.28
C LEU A 16 41.51 -9.53 9.29
N VAL A 17 42.25 -9.29 8.21
CA VAL A 17 41.89 -8.33 7.15
C VAL A 17 40.70 -8.84 6.32
N GLU A 18 40.67 -10.13 5.98
CA GLU A 18 39.54 -10.74 5.28
C GLU A 18 38.25 -10.67 6.11
N LEU A 19 38.33 -10.81 7.43
CA LEU A 19 37.16 -10.69 8.30
C LEU A 19 36.73 -9.22 8.47
N LEU A 20 37.69 -8.30 8.55
CA LEU A 20 37.44 -6.86 8.69
C LEU A 20 36.70 -6.27 7.48
N ILE A 21 37.10 -6.62 6.26
CA ILE A 21 36.42 -6.10 5.06
C ILE A 21 34.98 -6.62 4.96
N VAL A 22 34.72 -7.85 5.40
CA VAL A 22 33.39 -8.46 5.36
C VAL A 22 32.41 -7.73 6.26
N ILE A 23 32.79 -7.44 7.51
CA ILE A 23 31.91 -6.70 8.43
C ILE A 23 31.67 -5.26 7.96
N VAL A 24 32.65 -4.64 7.30
CA VAL A 24 32.52 -3.30 6.69
C VAL A 24 31.48 -3.33 5.57
N ILE A 25 31.56 -4.31 4.65
CA ILE A 25 30.60 -4.45 3.56
C ILE A 25 29.20 -4.75 4.10
N ILE A 26 29.07 -5.66 5.06
CA ILE A 26 27.76 -5.96 5.70
C ILE A 26 27.20 -4.71 6.36
N GLY A 27 28.02 -3.90 7.05
CA GLY A 27 27.60 -2.65 7.66
C GLY A 27 27.06 -1.63 6.65
N ILE A 28 27.72 -1.48 5.50
CA ILE A 28 27.28 -0.59 4.41
C ILE A 28 25.95 -1.08 3.80
N LEU A 29 25.85 -2.37 3.49
CA LEU A 29 24.63 -2.97 2.95
C LEU A 29 23.44 -2.85 3.92
N ALA A 30 23.67 -3.13 5.20
CA ALA A 30 22.64 -2.99 6.24
C ALA A 30 22.19 -1.53 6.41
N GLY A 31 23.12 -0.57 6.37
CA GLY A 31 22.81 0.86 6.43
C GLY A 31 21.94 1.35 5.27
N MET A 32 22.23 0.89 4.04
CA MET A 32 21.41 1.23 2.86
C MET A 32 20.01 0.62 2.92
N MET A 33 19.88 -0.60 3.44
CA MET A 33 18.57 -1.23 3.63
C MET A 33 17.68 -0.43 4.57
N MET A 34 18.22 0.09 5.67
CA MET A 34 17.46 0.88 6.65
C MET A 34 16.91 2.19 6.06
N LEU A 35 17.66 2.84 5.16
CA LEU A 35 17.21 4.08 4.50
C LEU A 35 16.13 3.85 3.42
N SER A 36 15.99 2.63 2.91
CA SER A 36 15.11 2.33 1.77
C SER A 36 13.69 1.91 2.16
N THR A 37 13.48 1.30 3.34
CA THR A 37 12.24 0.61 3.70
C THR A 37 11.01 1.50 3.88
N GLY A 38 11.16 2.76 4.28
CA GLY A 38 10.02 3.67 4.50
C GLY A 38 9.28 4.02 3.20
N SER A 39 10.01 4.51 2.19
CA SER A 39 9.40 5.04 0.96
C SER A 39 8.76 3.97 0.06
N ALA A 40 9.30 2.75 0.08
CA ALA A 40 8.77 1.61 -0.67
C ALA A 40 7.46 1.10 -0.05
N THR A 41 7.40 1.03 1.28
CA THR A 41 6.20 0.63 2.03
C THR A 41 5.07 1.63 1.82
N ASP A 42 5.36 2.94 1.89
CA ASP A 42 4.37 3.99 1.64
C ASP A 42 3.75 3.90 0.24
N LYS A 43 4.57 3.57 -0.78
CA LYS A 43 4.08 3.38 -2.15
C LYS A 43 3.22 2.13 -2.28
N ALA A 44 3.59 1.03 -1.62
CA ALA A 44 2.82 -0.21 -1.62
C ALA A 44 1.43 0.01 -1.00
N GLU A 45 1.37 0.69 0.15
CA GLU A 45 0.11 1.03 0.82
C GLU A 45 -0.77 1.97 -0.03
N ALA A 46 -0.18 3.02 -0.62
CA ALA A 46 -0.91 3.89 -1.53
C ALA A 46 -1.52 3.13 -2.73
N THR A 47 -0.73 2.21 -3.33
CA THR A 47 -1.19 1.37 -4.45
C THR A 47 -2.33 0.44 -4.03
N LYS A 48 -2.23 -0.15 -2.84
CA LYS A 48 -3.27 -1.02 -2.26
C LYS A 48 -4.57 -0.25 -2.04
N ILE A 49 -4.51 0.96 -1.48
CA ILE A 49 -5.68 1.82 -1.29
C ILE A 49 -6.36 2.12 -2.63
N VAL A 50 -5.59 2.52 -3.65
CA VAL A 50 -6.11 2.78 -5.00
C VAL A 50 -6.78 1.53 -5.58
N SER A 51 -6.14 0.36 -5.47
CA SER A 51 -6.67 -0.91 -5.96
C SER A 51 -7.99 -1.28 -5.29
N ASN A 52 -8.06 -1.17 -3.96
CA ASN A 52 -9.26 -1.43 -3.19
C ASN A 52 -10.42 -0.48 -3.55
N LEU A 53 -10.14 0.82 -3.71
CA LEU A 53 -11.15 1.80 -4.14
C LEU A 53 -11.70 1.48 -5.54
N ARG A 54 -10.85 1.00 -6.47
CA ARG A 54 -11.30 0.53 -7.79
C ARG A 54 -12.20 -0.70 -7.68
N GLY A 55 -11.85 -1.66 -6.83
CA GLY A 55 -12.66 -2.84 -6.55
C GLY A 55 -14.04 -2.47 -6.00
N ILE A 56 -14.09 -1.55 -5.03
CA ILE A 56 -15.35 -1.03 -4.48
C ILE A 56 -16.16 -0.31 -5.55
N LYS A 57 -15.54 0.54 -6.36
CA LYS A 57 -16.24 1.21 -7.46
C LYS A 57 -16.88 0.21 -8.43
N ALA A 58 -16.16 -0.85 -8.80
CA ALA A 58 -16.71 -1.90 -9.66
C ALA A 58 -17.88 -2.65 -9.00
N ALA A 59 -17.74 -3.01 -7.71
CA ALA A 59 -18.79 -3.64 -6.92
C ALA A 59 -20.06 -2.77 -6.85
N CYS A 60 -19.91 -1.46 -6.65
CA CYS A 60 -21.04 -0.51 -6.66
C CYS A 60 -21.76 -0.47 -8.01
N LEU A 61 -21.00 -0.51 -9.10
CA LEU A 61 -21.57 -0.52 -10.46
C LEU A 61 -22.34 -1.83 -10.73
N MET A 62 -21.81 -2.97 -10.30
CA MET A 62 -22.48 -4.26 -10.40
C MET A 62 -23.79 -4.27 -9.59
N TYR A 63 -23.74 -3.79 -8.34
CA TYR A 63 -24.93 -3.66 -7.51
C TYR A 63 -26.00 -2.78 -8.15
N TYR A 64 -25.59 -1.63 -8.70
CA TYR A 64 -26.50 -0.73 -9.41
C TYR A 64 -27.12 -1.37 -10.66
N ALA A 65 -26.35 -2.17 -11.40
CA ALA A 65 -26.86 -2.88 -12.57
C ALA A 65 -27.98 -3.87 -12.22
N GLU A 66 -27.88 -4.55 -11.08
CA GLU A 66 -28.90 -5.50 -10.61
C GLU A 66 -30.10 -4.81 -9.95
N ASN A 67 -29.85 -3.82 -9.09
CA ASN A 67 -30.87 -3.26 -8.19
C ASN A 67 -31.41 -1.89 -8.62
N ARG A 68 -30.82 -1.27 -9.65
CA ARG A 68 -31.11 0.11 -10.12
C ARG A 68 -31.04 1.18 -9.02
N ALA A 69 -30.36 0.88 -7.93
CA ALA A 69 -30.16 1.74 -6.78
C ALA A 69 -28.71 1.64 -6.34
N TRP A 70 -28.16 2.73 -5.80
CA TRP A 70 -26.78 2.72 -5.30
C TRP A 70 -26.73 2.11 -3.89
N PRO A 71 -25.65 1.39 -3.54
CA PRO A 71 -25.51 0.77 -2.22
C PRO A 71 -25.07 1.83 -1.19
N VAL A 72 -25.96 2.77 -0.89
CA VAL A 72 -25.69 3.90 0.02
C VAL A 72 -26.06 3.62 1.48
N SER A 73 -26.21 2.34 1.83
CA SER A 73 -26.55 1.89 3.18
C SER A 73 -25.34 1.95 4.12
N SER A 74 -25.61 2.24 5.40
CA SER A 74 -24.63 2.09 6.49
C SER A 74 -24.08 0.66 6.58
N ASP A 75 -24.90 -0.30 6.14
CA ASP A 75 -24.58 -1.70 6.02
C ASP A 75 -23.72 -1.96 4.76
N LYS A 76 -22.44 -2.19 5.00
CA LYS A 76 -21.40 -2.37 3.99
C LYS A 76 -21.33 -3.82 3.49
N THR A 77 -22.04 -4.74 4.14
CA THR A 77 -22.08 -6.17 3.77
C THR A 77 -22.77 -6.40 2.43
N VAL A 78 -23.62 -5.46 2.00
CA VAL A 78 -24.31 -5.50 0.70
C VAL A 78 -23.32 -5.60 -0.47
N LEU A 79 -22.13 -5.01 -0.32
CA LEU A 79 -21.09 -5.03 -1.35
C LEU A 79 -20.21 -6.28 -1.29
N ASP A 80 -20.20 -7.03 -0.19
CA ASP A 80 -19.34 -8.22 -0.04
C ASP A 80 -19.62 -9.27 -1.10
N LYS A 81 -20.87 -9.36 -1.59
CA LYS A 81 -21.26 -10.25 -2.69
C LYS A 81 -20.56 -9.90 -4.02
N TYR A 82 -20.23 -8.63 -4.22
CA TYR A 82 -19.70 -8.10 -5.48
C TYR A 82 -18.20 -7.79 -5.41
N LEU A 83 -17.57 -8.06 -4.26
CA LEU A 83 -16.14 -7.89 -4.04
C LEU A 83 -15.42 -9.23 -4.20
N ASP A 84 -14.37 -9.25 -5.03
CA ASP A 84 -13.51 -10.42 -5.24
C ASP A 84 -12.63 -10.74 -4.02
N GLN A 85 -12.24 -9.70 -3.27
CA GLN A 85 -11.45 -9.82 -2.06
C GLN A 85 -12.18 -9.17 -0.89
N LYS A 86 -12.28 -9.88 0.23
CA LYS A 86 -12.79 -9.30 1.48
C LYS A 86 -11.76 -8.29 1.99
N ILE A 87 -12.09 -7.01 1.87
CA ILE A 87 -11.22 -5.94 2.32
C ILE A 87 -11.25 -5.91 3.85
N SER A 88 -10.19 -6.41 4.48
CA SER A 88 -10.04 -6.32 5.94
C SER A 88 -9.91 -4.85 6.34
N GLY A 89 -10.73 -4.40 7.29
CA GLY A 89 -10.88 -2.98 7.64
C GLY A 89 -12.10 -2.32 7.00
N MET A 90 -13.27 -2.98 7.06
CA MET A 90 -14.55 -2.42 6.57
C MET A 90 -14.97 -1.11 7.27
N ASN A 91 -14.36 -0.77 8.42
CA ASN A 91 -14.48 0.56 9.04
C ASN A 91 -13.67 1.64 8.29
N SER A 92 -12.61 1.22 7.60
CA SER A 92 -11.75 2.09 6.81
C SER A 92 -12.35 2.39 5.45
N TYR A 93 -13.21 1.53 4.88
CA TYR A 93 -13.85 1.79 3.58
C TYR A 93 -15.35 2.13 3.70
N GLY A 94 -15.86 2.94 2.79
CA GLY A 94 -17.28 3.33 2.80
C GLY A 94 -17.74 3.96 1.49
N ILE A 95 -19.02 4.29 1.43
CA ILE A 95 -19.60 5.06 0.33
C ILE A 95 -20.22 6.30 0.94
N ASP A 96 -19.82 7.45 0.43
CA ASP A 96 -20.34 8.73 0.86
C ASP A 96 -21.05 9.40 -0.31
N ILE A 97 -22.10 10.16 0.02
CA ILE A 97 -22.85 10.96 -0.93
C ILE A 97 -22.60 12.42 -0.60
N ASN A 98 -22.30 13.22 -1.63
CA ASN A 98 -22.22 14.67 -1.48
C ASN A 98 -22.93 15.32 -2.68
N ASN A 99 -23.94 16.15 -2.43
CA ASN A 99 -24.68 16.88 -3.47
C ASN A 99 -25.20 16.02 -4.64
N GLY A 100 -25.45 14.72 -4.43
CA GLY A 100 -25.91 13.78 -5.47
C GLY A 100 -24.81 12.98 -6.16
N ASP A 101 -23.54 13.36 -5.94
CA ASP A 101 -22.36 12.60 -6.37
C ASP A 101 -22.07 11.48 -5.36
N ILE A 102 -21.59 10.35 -5.88
CA ILE A 102 -21.32 9.15 -5.07
C ILE A 102 -19.83 8.86 -5.11
N PHE A 103 -19.25 8.70 -3.92
CA PHE A 103 -17.83 8.49 -3.72
C PHE A 103 -17.57 7.20 -2.97
N ALA A 104 -16.62 6.39 -3.42
CA ALA A 104 -15.98 5.38 -2.57
C ALA A 104 -14.95 6.09 -1.68
N ARG A 105 -15.03 5.90 -0.36
CA ARG A 105 -14.10 6.47 0.63
C ARG A 105 -13.19 5.37 1.19
N TYR A 106 -11.94 5.74 1.45
CA TYR A 106 -11.03 5.08 2.38
C TYR A 106 -10.65 6.06 3.48
N SER A 107 -10.57 5.64 4.74
CA SER A 107 -10.23 6.45 5.90
C SER A 107 -9.60 5.59 6.99
N ASP A 108 -8.28 5.64 7.12
CA ASP A 108 -7.56 4.94 8.19
C ASP A 108 -6.41 5.83 8.69
N ALA A 109 -6.53 6.33 9.91
CA ALA A 109 -5.56 7.25 10.48
C ALA A 109 -4.16 6.62 10.67
N ALA A 110 -4.08 5.30 10.87
CA ALA A 110 -2.81 4.62 11.06
C ALA A 110 -2.06 4.43 9.73
N VAL A 111 -2.79 4.24 8.62
CA VAL A 111 -2.21 4.01 7.29
C VAL A 111 -2.00 5.32 6.52
N MET A 112 -2.80 6.36 6.80
CA MET A 112 -2.71 7.67 6.15
C MET A 112 -1.59 8.53 6.72
N THR A 113 -0.37 7.99 6.70
CA THR A 113 0.86 8.70 7.07
C THR A 113 1.18 9.80 6.05
N THR A 114 2.03 10.76 6.43
CA THR A 114 2.50 11.82 5.50
C THR A 114 3.13 11.24 4.23
N GLY A 115 3.86 10.14 4.35
CA GLY A 115 4.49 9.45 3.21
C GLY A 115 3.46 8.88 2.23
N VAL A 116 2.48 8.13 2.73
CA VAL A 116 1.38 7.55 1.93
C VAL A 116 0.55 8.66 1.27
N LYS A 117 0.21 9.72 2.01
CA LYS A 117 -0.53 10.89 1.48
C LYS A 117 0.18 11.54 0.30
N ASN A 118 1.50 11.74 0.40
CA ASN A 118 2.29 12.29 -0.70
C ASN A 118 2.27 11.38 -1.94
N LYS A 119 2.31 10.06 -1.76
CA LYS A 119 2.19 9.11 -2.88
C LYS A 119 0.80 9.12 -3.50
N LEU A 120 -0.26 9.16 -2.68
CA LEU A 120 -1.64 9.25 -3.14
C LEU A 120 -1.91 10.55 -3.90
N LYS A 121 -1.34 11.68 -3.46
CA LYS A 121 -1.41 12.96 -4.19
C LYS A 121 -0.80 12.85 -5.60
N ASN A 122 0.36 12.22 -5.72
CA ASN A 122 0.98 11.98 -7.03
C ASN A 122 0.18 11.02 -7.91
N MET A 123 -0.58 10.10 -7.31
CA MET A 123 -1.46 9.17 -8.02
C MET A 123 -2.83 9.77 -8.34
N ALA A 124 -3.25 10.83 -7.64
CA ALA A 124 -4.60 11.38 -7.74
C ALA A 124 -4.91 11.95 -9.12
N SER A 125 -3.94 12.57 -9.77
CA SER A 125 -4.04 13.11 -11.14
C SER A 125 -4.36 12.04 -12.19
N GLU A 126 -3.85 10.81 -12.02
CA GLU A 126 -4.07 9.71 -12.97
C GLU A 126 -5.28 8.84 -12.64
N SER A 127 -5.59 8.69 -11.34
CA SER A 127 -6.64 7.79 -10.85
C SER A 127 -7.96 8.48 -10.53
N GLY A 128 -8.03 9.81 -10.64
CA GLY A 128 -9.22 10.61 -10.35
C GLY A 128 -9.58 10.63 -8.86
N LEU A 129 -8.62 10.36 -7.97
CA LEU A 129 -8.83 10.43 -6.52
C LEU A 129 -9.02 11.88 -6.06
N LYS A 130 -9.84 12.06 -5.04
CA LYS A 130 -10.10 13.35 -4.38
C LYS A 130 -9.79 13.26 -2.89
N ALA A 131 -9.35 14.36 -2.29
CA ALA A 131 -9.07 14.44 -0.85
C ALA A 131 -10.34 14.63 0.01
N SER A 132 -11.46 14.99 -0.62
CA SER A 132 -12.74 15.19 0.06
C SER A 132 -13.91 14.90 -0.87
N ALA A 133 -15.04 14.48 -0.28
CA ALA A 133 -16.34 14.39 -0.96
C ALA A 133 -16.92 15.77 -1.34
N ALA A 134 -16.53 16.85 -0.65
CA ALA A 134 -17.10 18.18 -0.82
C ALA A 134 -16.24 19.15 -1.67
N VAL A 135 -14.94 18.86 -1.90
CA VAL A 135 -14.02 19.84 -2.50
C VAL A 135 -13.07 19.18 -3.49
N SER A 136 -12.95 19.80 -4.67
CA SER A 136 -11.88 19.60 -5.66
C SER A 136 -10.51 20.11 -5.20
N ALA A 137 -10.23 20.04 -3.90
CA ALA A 137 -8.95 20.44 -3.35
C ALA A 137 -8.12 19.18 -3.19
N ASP A 138 -7.01 19.12 -3.92
CA ASP A 138 -6.00 18.04 -3.86
C ASP A 138 -5.20 18.06 -2.54
N ASP A 139 -5.82 18.55 -1.46
CA ASP A 139 -5.17 18.75 -0.17
C ASP A 139 -5.46 17.58 0.79
N TYR A 140 -4.64 16.54 0.64
CA TYR A 140 -4.61 15.38 1.53
C TYR A 140 -3.91 15.68 2.87
N SER A 141 -3.43 16.92 3.10
CA SER A 141 -2.62 17.27 4.27
C SER A 141 -3.40 17.13 5.58
N ASN A 142 -4.67 17.53 5.59
CA ASN A 142 -5.53 17.54 6.79
C ASN A 142 -6.63 16.45 6.79
N GLY A 143 -6.82 15.75 5.67
CA GLY A 143 -7.79 14.66 5.56
C GLY A 143 -7.23 13.33 6.06
N THR A 144 -8.00 12.60 6.87
CA THR A 144 -7.76 11.18 7.19
C THR A 144 -8.30 10.23 6.13
N ALA A 145 -8.87 10.76 5.05
CA ALA A 145 -9.61 10.00 4.06
C ALA A 145 -9.25 10.36 2.60
N VAL A 146 -9.45 9.40 1.70
CA VAL A 146 -9.31 9.51 0.24
C VAL A 146 -10.60 9.03 -0.41
N TYR A 147 -11.00 9.70 -1.47
CA TYR A 147 -12.28 9.51 -2.15
C TYR A 147 -12.06 9.18 -3.63
N MET A 148 -12.86 8.29 -4.19
CA MET A 148 -12.90 7.99 -5.61
C MET A 148 -14.32 8.19 -6.15
N PRO A 149 -14.54 9.04 -7.17
CA PRO A 149 -15.87 9.25 -7.74
C PRO A 149 -16.35 8.01 -8.49
N ILE A 150 -17.57 7.58 -8.16
CA ILE A 150 -18.30 6.49 -8.83
C ILE A 150 -19.27 7.08 -9.85
N LYS A 151 -20.04 8.10 -9.43
CA LYS A 151 -21.04 8.81 -10.22
C LYS A 151 -20.88 10.32 -10.02
N LYS A 152 -21.01 11.07 -11.12
CA LYS A 152 -21.24 12.52 -11.16
C LYS A 152 -22.70 12.82 -11.48
#